data_AF-A0A2U1Q1V3-F1
#
_entry.id   AF-A0A2U1Q1V3-F1
#
_cell.length_a   1.000
_cell.length_b   1.000
_cell.length_c   1.000
_cell.angle_alpha   90.00
_cell.angle_beta   90.00
_cell.angle_gamma   90.00
#
_symmetry.space_group_name_H-M   'P 1'
#
loop_
_entity.id
_entity.type
_entity.pdbx_description
1 polymer ?
#
loop_
_entity_poly.entity_id
_entity_poly.type
_entity_poly.pdbx_seq_one_letter_code
_entity_poly.pdbx_strand_id
1 'polypeptide(L)'
;MKCLFKPLVDCLRLSVYALALCPFGFVSAPHSLQAPHLLGKKSKTESAVKVHIRSKLHYFQLIKDRLSENRRRLFPSTCFGPWLDLNYFENDESLIHYMLQNQIKSDDAHYDLPLIYDVNGHHLHFGRRQFHLITGFKFGMPSFRKFRTGDIIFRDHVFPEKVGVNLKAIDLLCLIEEDEYFIKLSDEDAVRVCLLLSAQVIFMGREMLSVVDDVYLRMVENVENWNDFHWGEHIWLSLGGTHLTFTMFSKEGW
;
A
#
# COMPACT_ATOMS: atom_id res chain seq x y z
N MET A 1 10.45 7.80 -31.82
CA MET A 1 9.30 7.00 -31.33
C MET A 1 9.57 6.31 -29.96
N LYS A 2 10.39 6.89 -29.06
CA LYS A 2 10.75 6.29 -27.75
C LYS A 2 10.25 7.09 -26.52
N CYS A 3 9.54 8.21 -26.71
CA CYS A 3 9.17 9.13 -25.62
C CYS A 3 7.70 9.06 -25.17
N LEU A 4 6.84 8.28 -25.83
CA LEU A 4 5.40 8.18 -25.49
C LEU A 4 5.02 6.88 -24.77
N PHE A 5 5.93 5.91 -24.68
CA PHE A 5 5.67 4.61 -24.02
C PHE A 5 5.87 4.66 -22.51
N LYS A 6 6.80 5.48 -22.00
CA LYS A 6 7.10 5.58 -20.57
C LYS A 6 5.94 6.19 -19.76
N PRO A 7 5.31 7.30 -20.18
CA PRO A 7 4.16 7.86 -19.47
C PRO A 7 2.95 6.93 -19.46
N LEU A 8 2.73 6.17 -20.55
CA LEU A 8 1.62 5.23 -20.67
C LEU A 8 1.83 4.00 -19.78
N VAL A 9 3.06 3.47 -19.72
CA VAL A 9 3.44 2.37 -18.83
C VAL A 9 3.43 2.81 -17.37
N ASP A 10 3.83 4.04 -17.05
CA ASP A 10 3.76 4.59 -15.70
C ASP A 10 2.30 4.86 -15.28
N CYS A 11 1.46 5.38 -16.19
CA CYS A 11 0.00 5.47 -16.00
C CYS A 11 -0.64 4.09 -15.80
N LEU A 12 -0.25 3.08 -16.58
CA LEU A 12 -0.73 1.70 -16.42
C LEU A 12 -0.19 1.04 -15.15
N ARG A 13 1.03 1.33 -14.72
CA ARG A 13 1.59 0.83 -13.47
C ARG A 13 0.89 1.44 -12.27
N LEU A 14 0.63 2.74 -12.29
CA LEU A 14 -0.07 3.46 -11.22
C LEU A 14 -1.56 3.17 -11.23
N SER A 15 -2.22 3.12 -12.39
CA SER A 15 -3.63 2.77 -12.48
C SER A 15 -3.82 1.31 -12.13
N VAL A 16 -2.99 0.37 -12.61
CA VAL A 16 -3.14 -1.04 -12.25
C VAL A 16 -2.67 -1.32 -10.81
N TYR A 17 -1.70 -0.58 -10.26
CA TYR A 17 -1.35 -0.66 -8.83
C TYR A 17 -2.45 -0.03 -7.95
N ALA A 18 -3.03 1.11 -8.36
CA ALA A 18 -4.19 1.68 -7.70
C ALA A 18 -5.39 0.73 -7.81
N LEU A 19 -5.65 0.13 -8.97
CA LEU A 19 -6.70 -0.86 -9.22
C LEU A 19 -6.45 -2.18 -8.50
N ALA A 20 -5.20 -2.59 -8.32
CA ALA A 20 -4.81 -3.66 -7.43
C ALA A 20 -5.16 -3.32 -5.98
N LEU A 21 -5.00 -2.06 -5.58
CA LEU A 21 -5.34 -1.57 -4.24
C LEU A 21 -6.83 -1.21 -4.06
N CYS A 22 -7.57 -0.99 -5.15
CA CYS A 22 -8.97 -0.58 -5.15
C CYS A 22 -9.94 -1.59 -4.54
N PRO A 23 -9.87 -2.91 -4.78
CA PRO A 23 -10.74 -3.88 -4.13
C PRO A 23 -10.49 -3.99 -2.61
N PHE A 24 -9.46 -3.32 -2.10
CA PHE A 24 -9.16 -3.21 -0.67
C PHE A 24 -9.66 -1.91 -0.03
N GLY A 25 -10.47 -1.12 -0.78
CA GLY A 25 -11.23 0.00 -0.24
C GLY A 25 -12.51 -0.48 0.44
N PHE A 26 -12.74 -0.06 1.69
CA PHE A 26 -13.98 -0.31 2.40
C PHE A 26 -15.17 0.28 1.63
N VAL A 27 -16.19 -0.53 1.37
CA VAL A 27 -17.57 -0.06 1.14
C VAL A 27 -18.28 -0.15 2.48
N SER A 28 -18.38 0.98 3.21
CA SER A 28 -19.27 1.06 4.36
C SER A 28 -20.69 1.37 3.87
N ALA A 29 -21.57 0.38 3.89
CA ALA A 29 -23.01 0.60 3.79
C ALA A 29 -23.53 1.03 5.17
N PRO A 30 -24.26 2.15 5.31
CA PRO A 30 -24.97 2.43 6.54
C PRO A 30 -26.13 1.43 6.70
N HIS A 31 -26.23 0.80 7.86
CA HIS A 31 -27.36 -0.02 8.25
C HIS A 31 -28.67 0.78 8.16
N SER A 32 -29.63 0.29 7.38
CA SER A 32 -31.05 0.51 7.65
C SER A 32 -31.83 -0.78 7.43
N LEU A 33 -32.13 -1.44 8.55
CA LEU A 33 -33.19 -2.44 8.66
C LEU A 33 -34.52 -1.75 8.35
N GLN A 34 -35.25 -2.23 7.33
CA GLN A 34 -36.71 -2.27 7.38
C GLN A 34 -37.30 -3.10 6.23
N ALA A 35 -38.09 -4.12 6.61
CA ALA A 35 -39.10 -4.75 5.79
C ALA A 35 -40.50 -4.29 6.29
N PRO A 36 -41.61 -4.57 5.58
CA PRO A 36 -42.02 -3.83 4.40
C PRO A 36 -43.45 -3.28 4.56
N HIS A 37 -43.71 -2.00 4.29
CA HIS A 37 -45.08 -1.55 4.06
C HIS A 37 -45.17 -0.38 3.06
N LEU A 38 -45.91 -0.67 1.98
CA LEU A 38 -46.90 0.17 1.29
C LEU A 38 -46.47 1.47 0.59
N LEU A 39 -46.70 1.45 -0.73
CA LEU A 39 -47.00 2.53 -1.68
C LEU A 39 -46.37 3.92 -1.47
N GLY A 40 -45.56 4.29 -2.47
CA GLY A 40 -45.53 5.66 -3.00
C GLY A 40 -44.20 6.39 -2.83
N LYS A 41 -43.67 6.85 -3.98
CA LYS A 41 -42.48 7.71 -4.18
C LYS A 41 -41.13 7.00 -4.06
N LYS A 42 -40.62 6.54 -5.21
CA LYS A 42 -39.19 6.31 -5.43
C LYS A 42 -38.46 7.66 -5.38
N SER A 43 -38.06 8.11 -4.19
CA SER A 43 -36.86 8.95 -4.09
C SER A 43 -35.66 8.01 -4.22
N LYS A 44 -34.96 8.08 -5.36
CA LYS A 44 -33.61 7.52 -5.45
C LYS A 44 -32.72 8.33 -4.49
N THR A 45 -32.63 7.91 -3.23
CA THR A 45 -31.47 8.23 -2.41
C THR A 45 -30.34 7.34 -2.90
N GLU A 46 -29.62 7.85 -3.90
CA GLU A 46 -28.33 7.31 -4.29
C GLU A 46 -27.38 7.54 -3.11
N SER A 47 -27.22 6.50 -2.28
CA SER A 47 -26.18 6.49 -1.27
C SER A 47 -24.84 6.53 -2.01
N ALA A 48 -24.15 7.67 -1.97
CA ALA A 48 -22.82 7.79 -2.55
C ALA A 48 -21.89 6.81 -1.82
N VAL A 49 -21.58 5.69 -2.47
CA VAL A 49 -20.60 4.73 -1.97
C VAL A 49 -19.24 5.42 -2.01
N LYS A 50 -18.65 5.65 -0.85
CA LYS A 50 -17.34 6.29 -0.75
C LYS A 50 -16.25 5.23 -0.75
N VAL A 51 -15.47 5.16 -1.83
CA VAL A 51 -14.29 4.29 -1.92
C VAL A 51 -13.14 4.94 -1.15
N HIS A 52 -12.60 4.23 -0.17
CA HIS A 52 -11.41 4.68 0.57
C HIS A 52 -10.15 3.97 0.08
N ILE A 53 -9.28 4.70 -0.64
CA ILE A 53 -7.97 4.19 -1.06
C ILE A 53 -7.01 4.26 0.13
N ARG A 54 -6.55 3.09 0.57
CA ARG A 54 -5.66 2.94 1.74
C ARG A 54 -4.23 3.37 1.47
N SER A 55 -3.69 3.02 0.30
CA SER A 55 -2.37 3.45 -0.13
C SER A 55 -2.31 4.96 -0.33
N LYS A 56 -1.22 5.57 0.14
CA LYS A 56 -1.00 7.03 0.06
C LYS A 56 0.21 7.35 -0.82
N LEU A 57 0.09 7.06 -2.12
CA LEU A 57 1.17 7.26 -3.11
C LEU A 57 1.73 8.70 -3.16
N HIS A 58 0.92 9.71 -2.82
CA HIS A 58 1.35 11.10 -2.77
C HIS A 58 2.52 11.34 -1.80
N TYR A 59 2.74 10.48 -0.80
CA TYR A 59 3.91 10.59 0.08
C TYR A 59 5.24 10.31 -0.62
N PHE A 60 5.26 9.69 -1.81
CA PHE A 60 6.50 9.64 -2.59
C PHE A 60 6.96 11.03 -3.03
N GLN A 61 6.03 11.95 -3.33
CA GLN A 61 6.38 13.32 -3.66
C GLN A 61 6.99 14.02 -2.44
N LEU A 62 6.37 13.86 -1.25
CA LEU A 62 6.94 14.34 0.00
C LEU A 62 8.35 13.79 0.21
N ILE A 63 8.54 12.47 0.15
CA ILE A 63 9.87 11.84 0.32
C ILE A 63 10.87 12.46 -0.67
N LYS A 64 10.51 12.54 -1.96
CA LYS A 64 11.37 13.09 -3.00
C LYS A 64 11.79 14.53 -2.70
N ASP A 65 10.88 15.36 -2.22
CA ASP A 65 11.15 16.76 -1.89
C ASP A 65 12.06 16.92 -0.66
N ARG A 66 12.01 15.96 0.28
CA ARG A 66 12.78 16.00 1.54
C ARG A 66 14.16 15.36 1.44
N LEU A 67 14.40 14.47 0.48
CA LEU A 67 15.71 13.86 0.29
C LEU A 67 16.70 14.88 -0.28
N SER A 68 17.81 15.11 0.46
CA SER A 68 18.98 15.86 -0.01
C SER A 68 19.66 15.17 -1.21
N GLU A 69 20.61 15.85 -1.86
CA GLU A 69 21.28 15.31 -3.04
C GLU A 69 21.99 13.95 -2.76
N ASN A 70 22.63 13.80 -1.60
CA ASN A 70 23.27 12.55 -1.20
C ASN A 70 22.23 11.43 -0.99
N ARG A 71 21.15 11.74 -0.27
CA ARG A 71 20.07 10.79 0.02
C ARG A 71 19.32 10.36 -1.25
N ARG A 72 19.25 11.25 -2.25
CA ARG A 72 18.75 10.96 -3.61
C ARG A 72 19.64 10.01 -4.41
N ARG A 73 20.84 9.65 -3.93
CA ARG A 73 21.63 8.54 -4.49
C ARG A 73 21.37 7.23 -3.75
N LEU A 74 21.14 7.31 -2.44
CA LEU A 74 20.89 6.14 -1.59
C LEU A 74 19.49 5.55 -1.81
N PHE A 75 18.42 6.35 -1.74
CA PHE A 75 17.07 5.82 -1.88
C PHE A 75 16.85 5.08 -3.23
N PRO A 76 17.29 5.62 -4.39
CA PRO A 76 17.15 4.92 -5.66
C PRO A 76 17.93 3.60 -5.77
N SER A 77 18.95 3.39 -4.94
CA SER A 77 19.70 2.12 -4.88
C SER A 77 18.94 1.00 -4.15
N THR A 78 17.82 1.34 -3.51
CA THR A 78 16.97 0.37 -2.80
C THR A 78 15.98 -0.32 -3.73
N CYS A 79 15.39 -1.42 -3.29
CA CYS A 79 14.31 -2.09 -4.03
C CYS A 79 13.08 -1.21 -4.24
N PHE A 80 12.90 -0.15 -3.45
CA PHE A 80 11.80 0.82 -3.59
C PHE A 80 12.18 2.03 -4.44
N GLY A 81 13.47 2.19 -4.76
CA GLY A 81 14.01 3.26 -5.56
C GLY A 81 13.23 3.58 -6.85
N PRO A 82 12.86 2.58 -7.67
CA PRO A 82 12.12 2.81 -8.91
C PRO A 82 10.77 3.52 -8.75
N TRP A 83 10.20 3.54 -7.54
CA TRP A 83 8.91 4.16 -7.25
C TRP A 83 8.99 5.66 -6.92
N LEU A 84 10.19 6.17 -6.57
CA LEU A 84 10.36 7.56 -6.17
C LEU A 84 10.09 8.56 -7.32
N ASP A 85 10.34 8.14 -8.56
CA ASP A 85 10.18 8.97 -9.76
C ASP A 85 8.87 8.75 -10.50
N LEU A 86 7.89 8.08 -9.88
CA LEU A 86 6.58 7.90 -10.49
C LEU A 86 5.83 9.22 -10.55
N ASN A 87 5.37 9.57 -11.75
CA ASN A 87 4.46 10.69 -11.95
C ASN A 87 3.09 10.28 -11.39
N TYR A 88 2.77 10.71 -10.18
CA TYR A 88 1.44 10.49 -9.60
C TYR A 88 0.40 11.24 -10.43
N PHE A 89 -0.58 10.49 -10.92
CA PHE A 89 -1.81 11.05 -11.47
C PHE A 89 -2.88 10.88 -10.40
N GLU A 90 -3.68 11.93 -10.17
CA GLU A 90 -4.82 11.81 -9.27
C GLU A 90 -5.70 10.65 -9.73
N ASN A 91 -6.12 9.85 -8.75
CA ASN A 91 -7.01 8.73 -9.00
C ASN A 91 -8.32 9.26 -9.57
N ASP A 92 -8.69 8.78 -10.76
CA ASP A 92 -10.04 9.01 -11.28
C ASP A 92 -11.01 8.13 -10.49
N GLU A 93 -11.68 8.73 -9.51
CA GLU A 93 -12.67 8.05 -8.65
C GLU A 93 -13.73 7.33 -9.48
N SER A 94 -14.09 7.86 -10.66
CA SER A 94 -15.08 7.26 -11.53
C SER A 94 -14.56 5.97 -12.20
N LEU A 95 -13.30 5.96 -12.60
CA LEU A 95 -12.65 4.76 -13.15
C LEU A 95 -12.51 3.66 -12.10
N ILE A 96 -12.10 4.03 -10.89
CA ILE A 96 -11.98 3.11 -9.76
C ILE A 96 -13.34 2.49 -9.43
N HIS A 97 -14.37 3.32 -9.31
CA HIS A 97 -15.72 2.86 -9.03
C HIS A 97 -16.23 1.95 -10.15
N TYR A 98 -16.03 2.32 -11.41
CA TYR A 98 -16.39 1.49 -12.56
C TYR A 98 -15.70 0.13 -12.51
N MET A 99 -14.40 0.09 -12.23
CA MET A 99 -13.65 -1.16 -12.14
C MET A 99 -14.16 -2.04 -10.99
N LEU A 100 -14.44 -1.47 -9.82
CA LEU A 100 -15.01 -2.21 -8.69
C LEU A 100 -16.39 -2.80 -8.98
N GLN A 101 -17.27 -2.05 -9.66
CA GLN A 101 -18.59 -2.54 -10.05
C GLN A 101 -18.52 -3.71 -11.04
N ASN A 102 -17.46 -3.78 -11.83
CA ASN A 102 -17.24 -4.81 -12.83
C ASN A 102 -16.33 -5.94 -12.33
N GLN A 103 -16.02 -6.00 -11.04
CA GLN A 103 -15.26 -7.09 -10.46
C GLN A 103 -16.11 -8.37 -10.36
N ILE A 104 -15.60 -9.46 -10.91
CA ILE A 104 -16.19 -10.79 -10.80
C ILE A 104 -15.73 -11.44 -9.50
N LYS A 105 -16.66 -12.07 -8.76
CA LYS A 105 -16.32 -12.90 -7.60
C LYS A 105 -15.51 -14.12 -8.07
N SER A 106 -14.23 -14.14 -7.72
CA SER A 106 -13.37 -15.32 -7.85
C SER A 106 -13.55 -16.24 -6.64
N ASP A 107 -13.24 -17.51 -6.81
CA ASP A 107 -13.07 -18.43 -5.68
C ASP A 107 -11.82 -18.03 -4.88
N ASP A 108 -11.99 -17.82 -3.57
CA ASP A 108 -10.94 -17.42 -2.64
C ASP A 108 -9.93 -18.56 -2.38
N ALA A 109 -10.20 -19.78 -2.87
CA ALA A 109 -9.32 -20.94 -2.71
C ALA A 109 -8.06 -20.90 -3.61
N HIS A 110 -7.99 -20.01 -4.60
CA HIS A 110 -6.84 -19.92 -5.49
C HIS A 110 -5.69 -19.16 -4.82
N TYR A 111 -4.52 -19.81 -4.67
CA TYR A 111 -3.31 -19.20 -4.08
C TYR A 111 -2.92 -17.84 -4.69
N ASP A 112 -3.12 -17.65 -5.99
CA ASP A 112 -2.78 -16.42 -6.68
C ASP A 112 -3.81 -15.30 -6.46
N LEU A 113 -4.92 -15.56 -5.75
CA LEU A 113 -6.03 -14.65 -5.44
C LEU A 113 -6.36 -13.68 -6.59
N PRO A 114 -6.69 -14.20 -7.78
CA PRO A 114 -6.82 -13.36 -8.96
C PRO A 114 -8.03 -12.43 -8.83
N LEU A 115 -7.78 -11.13 -8.94
CA LEU A 115 -8.81 -10.12 -9.17
C LEU A 115 -9.19 -10.20 -10.65
N ILE A 116 -10.47 -10.42 -10.92
CA ILE A 116 -11.00 -10.56 -12.28
C ILE A 116 -12.00 -9.44 -12.51
N TYR A 117 -11.85 -8.69 -13.59
CA TYR A 117 -12.75 -7.61 -13.98
C TYR A 117 -13.34 -7.86 -15.36
N ASP A 118 -14.62 -7.57 -15.56
CA ASP A 118 -15.28 -7.57 -16.88
C ASP A 118 -15.39 -6.14 -17.42
N VAL A 119 -14.48 -5.77 -18.32
CA VAL A 119 -14.47 -4.44 -18.92
C VAL A 119 -14.91 -4.56 -20.37
N ASN A 120 -16.16 -4.14 -20.64
CA ASN A 120 -16.77 -4.17 -21.97
C ASN A 120 -16.70 -5.57 -22.63
N GLY A 121 -16.98 -6.64 -21.88
CA GLY A 121 -16.97 -8.01 -22.37
C GLY A 121 -15.57 -8.65 -22.44
N HIS A 122 -14.56 -8.00 -21.88
CA HIS A 122 -13.20 -8.52 -21.79
C HIS A 122 -12.80 -8.78 -20.34
N HIS A 123 -12.29 -9.98 -20.07
CA HIS A 123 -11.80 -10.33 -18.75
C HIS A 123 -10.37 -9.87 -18.52
N LEU A 124 -10.18 -8.97 -17.56
CA LEU A 124 -8.88 -8.53 -17.08
C LEU A 124 -8.52 -9.32 -15.82
N HIS A 125 -7.44 -10.08 -15.89
CA HIS A 125 -6.93 -10.85 -14.76
C HIS A 125 -5.75 -10.14 -14.11
N PHE A 126 -5.88 -9.85 -12.83
CA PHE A 126 -4.84 -9.27 -12.02
C PHE A 126 -4.59 -10.14 -10.79
N GLY A 127 -3.54 -10.94 -10.84
CA GLY A 127 -3.08 -11.77 -9.73
C GLY A 127 -1.63 -11.53 -9.40
N ARG A 128 -1.08 -12.43 -8.59
CA ARG A 128 0.31 -12.45 -8.13
C ARG A 128 1.34 -12.17 -9.24
N ARG A 129 1.18 -12.79 -10.42
CA ARG A 129 2.10 -12.60 -11.57
C ARG A 129 2.04 -11.18 -12.15
N GLN A 130 0.85 -10.62 -12.32
CA GLN A 130 0.70 -9.24 -12.82
C GLN A 130 1.27 -8.25 -11.81
N PHE A 131 1.04 -8.48 -10.52
CA PHE A 131 1.64 -7.68 -9.46
C PHE A 131 3.17 -7.70 -9.53
N HIS A 132 3.80 -8.86 -9.70
CA HIS A 132 5.25 -8.96 -9.90
C HIS A 132 5.75 -8.14 -11.09
N LEU A 133 5.09 -8.25 -12.25
CA LEU A 133 5.50 -7.56 -13.47
C LEU A 133 5.39 -6.04 -13.36
N ILE A 134 4.37 -5.56 -12.65
CA ILE A 134 4.10 -4.13 -12.48
C ILE A 134 5.04 -3.53 -11.45
N THR A 135 5.19 -4.21 -10.31
CA THR A 135 5.95 -3.67 -9.19
C THR A 135 7.44 -3.90 -9.29
N GLY A 136 7.85 -4.94 -10.01
CA GLY A 136 9.24 -5.40 -10.05
C GLY A 136 9.73 -6.01 -8.73
N PHE A 137 8.87 -6.17 -7.72
CA PHE A 137 9.28 -6.71 -6.43
C PHE A 137 9.54 -8.21 -6.48
N LYS A 138 10.50 -8.66 -5.68
CA LYS A 138 10.86 -10.08 -5.56
C LYS A 138 9.71 -10.87 -4.93
N PHE A 139 9.35 -11.98 -5.55
CA PHE A 139 8.44 -12.99 -5.02
C PHE A 139 9.23 -14.19 -4.53
N GLY A 140 8.72 -14.87 -3.51
CA GLY A 140 9.40 -15.99 -2.86
C GLY A 140 8.79 -16.26 -1.49
N MET A 141 9.58 -16.79 -0.55
CA MET A 141 9.14 -17.03 0.82
C MET A 141 9.60 -15.86 1.72
N PRO A 142 8.73 -14.91 2.09
CA PRO A 142 9.09 -13.84 3.00
C PRO A 142 9.38 -14.44 4.39
N SER A 143 10.52 -14.09 4.97
CA SER A 143 10.93 -14.61 6.27
C SER A 143 11.50 -13.52 7.14
N PHE A 144 10.79 -13.22 8.22
CA PHE A 144 11.25 -12.31 9.28
C PHE A 144 12.04 -13.03 10.37
N ARG A 145 12.35 -14.34 10.23
CA ARG A 145 12.97 -15.13 11.31
C ARG A 145 14.23 -14.48 11.88
N LYS A 146 15.08 -13.90 11.01
CA LYS A 146 16.31 -13.21 11.39
C LYS A 146 16.08 -11.93 12.20
N PHE A 147 14.87 -11.36 12.16
CA PHE A 147 14.51 -10.06 12.73
C PHE A 147 13.46 -10.17 13.84
N ARG A 148 13.16 -11.38 14.36
CA ARG A 148 12.17 -11.55 15.44
C ARG A 148 12.68 -11.17 16.83
N THR A 149 13.98 -11.21 17.03
CA THR A 149 14.63 -10.98 18.32
C THR A 149 15.82 -10.05 18.16
N GLY A 150 16.31 -9.53 19.28
CA GLY A 150 17.42 -8.59 19.32
C GLY A 150 16.95 -7.15 19.50
N ASP A 151 17.93 -6.29 19.78
CA ASP A 151 17.71 -4.89 20.06
C ASP A 151 17.29 -4.13 18.79
N ILE A 152 16.60 -3.01 18.98
CA ILE A 152 16.07 -2.18 17.88
C ILE A 152 16.90 -0.90 17.82
N ILE A 153 18.16 -1.06 17.41
CA ILE A 153 19.15 0.02 17.38
C ILE A 153 18.63 1.21 16.58
N PHE A 154 17.98 0.96 15.42
CA PHE A 154 17.31 1.97 14.59
C PHE A 154 16.40 2.90 15.40
N ARG A 155 15.47 2.32 16.17
CA ARG A 155 14.51 3.11 16.95
C ARG A 155 15.23 3.93 18.00
N ASP A 156 16.19 3.33 18.69
CA ASP A 156 16.82 3.95 19.84
C ASP A 156 17.64 5.20 19.45
N HIS A 157 18.19 5.25 18.23
CA HIS A 157 18.91 6.44 17.75
C HIS A 157 18.05 7.43 16.93
N VAL A 158 17.06 6.97 16.15
CA VAL A 158 16.19 7.88 15.36
C VAL A 158 15.03 8.43 16.18
N PHE A 159 14.51 7.65 17.12
CA PHE A 159 13.34 7.95 17.94
C PHE A 159 13.60 7.65 19.42
N PRO A 160 14.57 8.33 20.07
CA PRO A 160 14.94 8.06 21.45
C PRO A 160 13.77 8.21 22.43
N GLU A 161 12.80 9.07 22.13
CA GLU A 161 11.57 9.26 22.90
C GLU A 161 10.58 8.09 22.77
N LYS A 162 10.79 7.19 21.81
CA LYS A 162 9.96 5.99 21.56
C LYS A 162 10.60 4.71 22.10
N VAL A 163 11.72 4.80 22.82
CA VAL A 163 12.32 3.63 23.47
C VAL A 163 11.34 3.05 24.50
N GLY A 164 11.03 1.76 24.37
CA GLY A 164 10.04 1.08 25.20
C GLY A 164 8.58 1.39 24.86
N VAL A 165 8.32 2.18 23.81
CA VAL A 165 6.99 2.53 23.34
C VAL A 165 6.81 2.08 21.89
N ASN A 166 5.57 1.78 21.51
CA ASN A 166 5.24 1.41 20.14
C ASN A 166 5.41 2.60 19.20
N LEU A 167 6.26 2.43 18.18
CA LEU A 167 6.42 3.39 17.09
C LEU A 167 5.30 3.22 16.07
N LYS A 168 4.62 4.31 15.70
CA LYS A 168 3.50 4.30 14.76
C LYS A 168 3.91 4.87 13.40
N ALA A 169 3.15 4.54 12.37
CA ALA A 169 3.40 5.07 11.02
C ALA A 169 3.35 6.61 10.98
N ILE A 170 2.49 7.24 11.79
CA ILE A 170 2.44 8.70 11.93
C ILE A 170 3.74 9.30 12.48
N ASP A 171 4.45 8.59 13.36
CA ASP A 171 5.72 9.06 13.91
C ASP A 171 6.79 9.16 12.80
N LEU A 172 6.77 8.23 11.84
CA LEU A 172 7.63 8.27 10.65
C LEU A 172 7.31 9.48 9.76
N LEU A 173 6.01 9.75 9.53
CA LEU A 173 5.59 10.89 8.72
C LEU A 173 5.98 12.21 9.38
N CYS A 174 5.65 12.39 10.67
CA CYS A 174 6.00 13.58 11.44
C CYS A 174 7.50 13.86 11.37
N LEU A 175 8.34 12.83 11.52
CA LEU A 175 9.79 13.01 11.42
C LEU A 175 10.23 13.46 10.03
N ILE A 176 9.63 12.93 8.95
CA ILE A 176 9.95 13.37 7.58
C ILE A 176 9.52 14.82 7.36
N GLU A 177 8.37 15.24 7.89
CA GLU A 177 7.80 16.60 7.75
C GLU A 177 8.50 17.66 8.63
N GLU A 178 9.16 17.26 9.72
CA GLU A 178 9.85 18.18 10.62
C GLU A 178 11.31 18.42 10.17
N ASP A 179 11.56 19.55 9.49
CA ASP A 179 12.84 19.83 8.82
C ASP A 179 14.02 19.78 9.77
N GLU A 180 13.83 20.33 10.97
CA GLU A 180 14.90 20.47 11.94
C GLU A 180 15.46 19.10 12.40
N TYR A 181 14.60 18.09 12.58
CA TYR A 181 15.05 16.76 12.96
C TYR A 181 15.48 15.93 11.75
N PHE A 182 14.73 15.98 10.64
CA PHE A 182 15.02 15.17 9.47
C PHE A 182 16.38 15.49 8.83
N ILE A 183 16.77 16.76 8.81
CA ILE A 183 18.06 17.20 8.26
C ILE A 183 19.22 16.72 9.15
N LYS A 184 19.02 16.61 10.47
CA LYS A 184 20.05 16.17 11.43
C LYS A 184 20.33 14.66 11.38
N LEU A 185 19.43 13.85 10.80
CA LEU A 185 19.65 12.42 10.63
C LEU A 185 20.86 12.13 9.73
N SER A 186 21.49 10.98 9.93
CA SER A 186 22.43 10.43 8.94
C SER A 186 21.71 10.22 7.60
N ASP A 187 22.47 10.20 6.51
CA ASP A 187 21.88 9.97 5.18
C ASP A 187 21.24 8.57 5.10
N GLU A 188 21.83 7.58 5.77
CA GLU A 188 21.27 6.24 5.90
C GLU A 188 19.96 6.24 6.69
N ASP A 189 19.90 6.86 7.87
CA ASP A 189 18.71 6.84 8.72
C ASP A 189 17.53 7.59 8.11
N ALA A 190 17.81 8.74 7.48
CA ALA A 190 16.79 9.46 6.73
C ALA A 190 16.16 8.56 5.64
N VAL A 191 16.97 7.80 4.90
CA VAL A 191 16.49 6.86 3.89
C VAL A 191 15.73 5.70 4.53
N ARG A 192 16.20 5.15 5.65
CA ARG A 192 15.49 4.08 6.40
C ARG A 192 14.10 4.52 6.86
N VAL A 193 13.95 5.74 7.39
CA VAL A 193 12.64 6.31 7.75
C VAL A 193 11.71 6.36 6.52
N CYS A 194 12.22 6.83 5.38
CA CYS A 194 11.46 6.86 4.13
C CYS A 194 11.08 5.47 3.61
N LEU A 195 11.97 4.47 3.76
CA LEU A 195 11.70 3.08 3.39
C LEU A 195 10.59 2.47 4.25
N LEU A 196 10.62 2.72 5.56
CA LEU A 196 9.57 2.28 6.48
C LEU A 196 8.23 2.93 6.14
N LEU A 197 8.18 4.25 5.92
CA LEU A 197 6.93 4.93 5.53
C LEU A 197 6.39 4.35 4.21
N SER A 198 7.29 4.14 3.24
CA SER A 198 6.94 3.54 1.95
C SER A 198 6.35 2.15 2.12
N ALA A 199 6.99 1.26 2.89
CA ALA A 199 6.48 -0.08 3.14
C ALA A 199 5.11 -0.05 3.84
N GLN A 200 5.02 0.67 4.96
CA GLN A 200 3.85 0.62 5.85
C GLN A 200 2.64 1.32 5.24
N VAL A 201 2.81 2.55 4.77
CA VAL A 201 1.69 3.41 4.39
C VAL A 201 1.44 3.38 2.88
N ILE A 202 2.51 3.39 2.08
CA ILE A 202 2.35 3.47 0.62
C ILE A 202 2.06 2.09 0.05
N PHE A 203 2.90 1.08 0.32
CA PHE A 203 2.74 -0.23 -0.30
C PHE A 203 1.68 -1.09 0.38
N MET A 204 1.72 -1.20 1.71
CA MET A 204 0.78 -2.04 2.46
C MET A 204 -0.51 -1.31 2.87
N GLY A 205 -0.62 0.01 2.66
CA GLY A 205 -1.83 0.77 2.97
C GLY A 205 -2.24 0.75 4.45
N ARG A 206 -1.27 0.59 5.36
CA ARG A 206 -1.56 0.60 6.80
C ARG A 206 -1.99 1.99 7.24
N GLU A 207 -2.85 2.04 8.25
CA GLU A 207 -3.33 3.31 8.79
C GLU A 207 -2.22 4.02 9.54
N MET A 208 -2.27 5.35 9.59
CA MET A 208 -1.24 6.17 10.27
C MET A 208 -1.08 5.85 11.75
N LEU A 209 -2.15 5.40 12.42
CA LEU A 209 -2.11 5.01 13.82
C LEU A 209 -1.63 3.58 14.05
N SER A 210 -1.40 2.81 12.97
CA SER A 210 -0.88 1.44 13.06
C SER A 210 0.55 1.43 13.58
N VAL A 211 0.82 0.47 14.47
CA VAL A 211 2.17 0.21 14.98
C VAL A 211 3.03 -0.40 13.87
N VAL A 212 4.23 0.15 13.71
CA VAL A 212 5.28 -0.42 12.86
C VAL A 212 5.90 -1.57 13.62
N ASP A 213 5.75 -2.79 13.09
CA ASP A 213 6.26 -3.98 13.77
C ASP A 213 7.79 -3.92 13.89
N ASP A 214 8.29 -4.28 15.07
CA ASP A 214 9.71 -4.30 15.40
C ASP A 214 10.55 -5.10 14.41
N VAL A 215 9.98 -6.11 13.73
CA VAL A 215 10.69 -6.84 12.67
C VAL A 215 11.12 -5.93 11.52
N TYR A 216 10.33 -4.92 11.15
CA TYR A 216 10.71 -3.95 10.11
C TYR A 216 11.75 -2.98 10.63
N LEU A 217 11.61 -2.54 11.89
CA LEU A 217 12.58 -1.64 12.53
C LEU A 217 13.96 -2.28 12.64
N ARG A 218 14.04 -3.59 12.93
CA ARG A 218 15.30 -4.34 12.91
C ARG A 218 15.82 -4.61 11.51
N MET A 219 14.92 -4.91 10.57
CA MET A 219 15.33 -5.24 9.18
C MET A 219 15.88 -4.03 8.44
N VAL A 220 15.30 -2.83 8.63
CA VAL A 220 15.70 -1.61 7.90
C VAL A 220 17.13 -1.16 8.21
N GLU A 221 17.68 -1.57 9.37
CA GLU A 221 19.07 -1.31 9.74
C GLU A 221 20.05 -1.83 8.68
N ASN A 222 19.71 -2.97 8.05
CA ASN A 222 20.51 -3.57 6.98
C ASN A 222 19.77 -3.46 5.63
N VAL A 223 20.21 -2.50 4.81
CA VAL A 223 19.60 -2.22 3.50
C VAL A 223 19.75 -3.37 2.50
N GLU A 224 20.78 -4.21 2.63
CA GLU A 224 20.94 -5.40 1.77
C GLU A 224 19.86 -6.43 2.06
N ASN A 225 19.61 -6.72 3.34
CA ASN A 225 18.50 -7.56 3.77
C ASN A 225 17.15 -6.97 3.33
N TRP A 226 16.99 -5.66 3.43
CA TRP A 226 15.79 -4.97 2.94
C TRP A 226 15.59 -5.17 1.44
N ASN A 227 16.65 -5.01 0.65
CA ASN A 227 16.61 -5.15 -0.81
C ASN A 227 16.43 -6.60 -1.28
N ASP A 228 16.94 -7.57 -0.52
CA ASP A 228 16.80 -8.98 -0.83
C ASP A 228 15.46 -9.58 -0.38
N PHE A 229 14.75 -8.90 0.53
CA PHE A 229 13.47 -9.36 1.03
C PHE A 229 12.42 -9.53 -0.09
N HIS A 230 11.59 -10.57 0.04
CA HIS A 230 10.52 -10.91 -0.90
C HIS A 230 9.30 -9.98 -0.73
N TRP A 231 9.50 -8.67 -0.93
CA TRP A 231 8.47 -7.63 -0.80
C TRP A 231 7.23 -7.90 -1.64
N GLY A 232 7.41 -8.50 -2.83
CA GLY A 232 6.31 -8.81 -3.73
C GLY A 232 5.31 -9.78 -3.10
N GLU A 233 5.81 -10.89 -2.55
CA GLU A 233 4.97 -11.86 -1.83
C GLU A 233 4.36 -11.24 -0.59
N HIS A 234 5.18 -10.55 0.20
CA HIS A 234 4.76 -10.00 1.49
C HIS A 234 3.65 -8.95 1.34
N ILE A 235 3.80 -8.03 0.39
CA ILE A 235 2.79 -7.02 0.10
C ILE A 235 1.55 -7.69 -0.50
N TRP A 236 1.70 -8.61 -1.46
CA TRP A 236 0.58 -9.35 -2.07
C TRP A 236 -0.30 -10.03 -1.03
N LEU A 237 0.30 -10.77 -0.10
CA LEU A 237 -0.42 -11.45 0.98
C LEU A 237 -1.05 -10.47 1.97
N SER A 238 -0.36 -9.37 2.28
CA SER A 238 -0.89 -8.33 3.17
C SER A 238 -2.15 -7.67 2.57
N LEU A 239 -2.16 -7.49 1.25
CA LEU A 239 -3.33 -7.01 0.53
C LEU A 239 -4.43 -8.08 0.55
N GLY A 240 -4.15 -9.30 0.07
CA GLY A 240 -5.12 -10.41 -0.01
C GLY A 240 -5.78 -10.81 1.31
N GLY A 241 -5.06 -10.77 2.43
CA GLY A 241 -5.61 -11.04 3.77
C GLY A 241 -6.71 -10.07 4.20
N THR A 242 -6.69 -8.84 3.67
CA THR A 242 -7.76 -7.86 3.90
C THR A 242 -9.06 -8.26 3.19
N HIS A 243 -8.99 -8.96 2.05
CA HIS A 243 -10.15 -9.51 1.34
C HIS A 243 -10.72 -10.74 2.07
N LEU A 244 -9.85 -11.66 2.52
CA LEU A 244 -10.24 -12.88 3.24
C LEU A 244 -10.96 -12.60 4.56
N THR A 245 -10.58 -11.54 5.27
CA THR A 245 -11.27 -11.11 6.49
C THR A 245 -12.70 -10.64 6.18
N PHE A 246 -12.91 -9.94 5.06
CA PHE A 246 -14.24 -9.52 4.64
C PHE A 246 -15.10 -10.67 4.09
N THR A 247 -14.53 -11.64 3.37
CA THR A 247 -15.29 -12.82 2.94
C THR A 247 -15.70 -13.70 4.12
N MET A 248 -14.91 -13.73 5.21
CA MET A 248 -15.30 -14.38 6.46
C MET A 248 -16.42 -13.64 7.21
N PHE A 249 -16.44 -12.30 7.21
CA PHE A 249 -17.53 -11.53 7.84
C PHE A 249 -18.81 -11.44 7.00
N SER A 250 -18.77 -11.76 5.71
CA SER A 250 -19.97 -11.84 4.85
C SER A 250 -20.68 -13.20 4.92
N LYS A 251 -20.23 -14.13 5.78
CA LYS A 251 -20.74 -15.50 5.84
C LYS A 251 -21.27 -15.93 7.21
N GLU A 252 -21.86 -15.04 7.99
CA GLU A 252 -22.76 -15.44 9.08
C GLU A 252 -24.06 -14.64 9.02
N GLY A 253 -24.97 -15.15 8.20
CA GLY A 253 -26.38 -14.83 8.19
C GLY A 253 -27.18 -16.12 8.23
N TRP A 254 -27.32 -16.68 9.43
CA TRP A 254 -28.51 -17.41 9.86
C TRP A 254 -29.03 -16.69 11.10
#